data_AF-A0A3C0W334-F1
#
_entry.id   AF-A0A3C0W334-F1
#
_cell.length_a   1.000
_cell.length_b   1.000
_cell.length_c   1.000
_cell.angle_alpha   90.00
_cell.angle_beta   90.00
_cell.angle_gamma   90.00
#
_symmetry.space_group_name_H-M   'P 1'
#
loop_
_entity.id
_entity.type
_entity.pdbx_description
1 polymer ?
#
loop_
_entity_poly.entity_id
_entity_poly.type
_entity_poly.pdbx_seq_one_letter_code
_entity_poly.pdbx_strand_id
1 'polypeptide(L)'
;QQAQMAGAVQNSGLAVERFNAISAAVSADPVLQARAAVAGAAPSAPGSVGASVTDAETGQFAAAMAEISGIARALNGAQPNEEQQAQMAAAIQNSGLEIERFNAISAATAQDEHLQARIALAQARQGE
;
A
#
# COMPACT_ATOMS: atom_id res chain seq x y z
N GLN A 1 31.94 15.73 39.52
CA GLN A 1 31.93 14.64 38.53
C GLN A 1 30.82 13.60 38.81
N GLN A 2 30.55 13.19 40.06
CA GLN A 2 29.44 12.27 40.37
C GLN A 2 28.03 12.76 40.00
N ALA A 3 27.71 14.06 40.17
CA ALA A 3 26.41 14.61 39.80
C ALA A 3 26.14 14.61 38.28
N GLN A 4 27.19 14.74 37.46
CA GLN A 4 27.10 14.66 35.99
C GLN A 4 26.88 13.23 35.50
N MET A 5 27.43 12.22 36.20
CA MET A 5 27.20 10.82 35.85
C MET A 5 25.78 10.36 36.20
N ALA A 6 25.20 10.84 37.32
CA ALA A 6 23.81 10.54 37.67
C ALA A 6 22.81 11.11 36.63
N GLY A 7 23.02 12.35 36.18
CA GLY A 7 22.20 12.98 35.14
C GLY A 7 22.36 12.32 33.76
N ALA A 8 23.57 11.88 33.41
CA ALA A 8 23.81 11.16 32.16
C ALA A 8 23.17 9.77 32.15
N VAL A 9 23.19 9.03 33.26
CA VAL A 9 22.56 7.71 33.36
C VAL A 9 21.02 7.80 33.29
N GLN A 10 20.41 8.80 33.94
CA GLN A 10 18.97 9.06 33.85
C GLN A 10 18.54 9.55 32.46
N ASN A 11 19.33 10.43 31.83
CA ASN A 11 19.07 10.89 30.48
C ASN A 11 19.28 9.78 29.43
N SER A 12 20.26 8.89 29.63
CA SER A 12 20.47 7.71 28.78
C SER A 12 19.37 6.67 28.94
N GLY A 13 18.82 6.48 30.14
CA GLY A 13 17.64 5.61 30.37
C GLY A 13 16.42 6.12 29.61
N LEU A 14 16.11 7.42 29.75
CA LEU A 14 15.05 8.08 28.98
C LEU A 14 15.35 8.05 27.48
N ALA A 15 16.60 8.22 27.05
CA ALA A 15 16.96 8.15 25.63
C ALA A 15 16.79 6.73 25.06
N VAL A 16 17.12 5.68 25.82
CA VAL A 16 16.91 4.28 25.42
C VAL A 16 15.42 3.94 25.40
N GLU A 17 14.64 4.35 26.40
CA GLU A 17 13.19 4.18 26.42
C GLU A 17 12.52 4.91 25.25
N ARG A 18 12.96 6.14 24.95
CA ARG A 18 12.46 6.94 23.81
C ARG A 18 12.89 6.33 22.48
N PHE A 19 14.12 5.84 22.37
CA PHE A 19 14.60 5.11 21.20
C PHE A 19 13.76 3.84 20.98
N ASN A 20 13.55 3.03 22.03
CA ASN A 20 12.73 1.82 21.95
C ASN A 20 11.27 2.13 21.61
N ALA A 21 10.70 3.20 22.15
CA ALA A 21 9.34 3.64 21.83
C ALA A 21 9.22 4.12 20.37
N ILE A 22 10.21 4.87 19.87
CA ILE A 22 10.27 5.27 18.47
C ILE A 22 10.45 4.04 17.58
N SER A 23 11.37 3.14 17.91
CA SER A 23 11.55 1.87 17.18
C SER A 23 10.29 1.03 17.15
N ALA A 24 9.55 0.93 18.26
CA ALA A 24 8.28 0.22 18.31
C ALA A 24 7.19 0.90 17.47
N ALA A 25 7.09 2.23 17.52
CA ALA A 25 6.14 3.00 16.71
C ALA A 25 6.45 2.88 15.20
N VAL A 26 7.73 2.99 14.84
CA VAL A 26 8.26 2.79 13.49
C VAL A 26 7.98 1.36 13.01
N SER A 27 8.20 0.36 13.86
CA SER A 27 7.87 -1.04 13.54
C SER A 27 6.37 -1.30 13.41
N ALA A 28 5.50 -0.46 13.99
CA ALA A 28 4.04 -0.60 13.91
C ALA A 28 3.41 0.19 12.76
N ASP A 29 4.19 1.02 12.05
CA ASP A 29 3.71 1.83 10.94
C ASP A 29 3.45 0.95 9.69
N PRO A 30 2.18 0.79 9.25
CA PRO A 30 1.83 -0.07 8.12
C PRO A 30 2.42 0.45 6.79
N VAL A 31 2.57 1.77 6.64
CA VAL A 31 3.19 2.36 5.44
C VAL A 31 4.68 2.09 5.43
N LEU A 32 5.36 2.16 6.58
CA LEU A 32 6.76 1.82 6.65
C LEU A 32 7.02 0.32 6.41
N GLN A 33 6.18 -0.55 6.97
CA GLN A 33 6.23 -1.99 6.69
C GLN A 33 6.05 -2.27 5.19
N ALA A 34 5.07 -1.63 4.55
CA ALA A 34 4.85 -1.79 3.11
C ALA A 34 6.02 -1.24 2.26
N ARG A 35 6.66 -0.13 2.67
CA ARG A 35 7.89 0.37 2.02
C ARG A 35 9.04 -0.65 2.12
N ALA A 36 9.20 -1.28 3.27
CA ALA A 36 10.20 -2.33 3.45
C ALA A 36 9.91 -3.56 2.57
N ALA A 37 8.64 -3.93 2.41
CA ALA A 37 8.23 -5.01 1.52
C ALA A 37 8.56 -4.71 0.05
N VAL A 38 8.30 -3.48 -0.42
CA VAL A 38 8.70 -3.04 -1.78
C VAL A 38 10.21 -3.15 -1.98
N ALA A 39 11.00 -2.69 -0.98
CA ALA A 39 12.46 -2.75 -1.06
C ALA A 39 13.02 -4.18 -1.03
N GLY A 40 12.31 -5.12 -0.39
CA GLY A 40 12.70 -6.53 -0.31
C GLY A 40 12.27 -7.40 -1.49
N ALA A 41 11.31 -6.94 -2.30
CA ALA A 41 10.79 -7.69 -3.44
C ALA A 41 11.76 -7.63 -4.64
N ALA A 42 11.86 -8.74 -5.40
CA ALA A 42 12.64 -8.77 -6.62
C ALA A 42 12.02 -7.83 -7.67
N PRO A 43 12.78 -6.90 -8.29
CA PRO A 43 12.23 -5.94 -9.24
C PRO A 43 11.48 -6.62 -10.39
N SER A 44 10.40 -5.98 -10.83
CA SER A 44 9.63 -6.39 -12.00
C SER A 44 10.54 -6.59 -13.23
N ALA A 45 10.32 -7.67 -13.98
CA ALA A 45 11.16 -8.01 -15.12
C ALA A 45 11.17 -6.89 -16.17
N PRO A 46 12.32 -6.51 -16.76
CA PRO A 46 12.37 -5.50 -17.81
C PRO A 46 11.43 -5.82 -18.98
N GLY A 47 10.66 -4.83 -19.43
CA GLY A 47 9.66 -4.99 -20.50
C GLY A 47 8.35 -5.64 -20.07
N SER A 48 8.22 -6.09 -18.82
CA SER A 48 6.94 -6.52 -18.27
C SER A 48 5.99 -5.33 -18.04
N VAL A 49 4.69 -5.62 -17.95
CA VAL A 49 3.69 -4.64 -17.52
C VAL A 49 4.10 -4.04 -16.16
N GLY A 50 4.49 -4.87 -15.18
CA GLY A 50 4.87 -4.41 -13.84
C GLY A 50 6.03 -3.40 -13.84
N ALA A 51 7.02 -3.59 -14.72
CA ALA A 51 8.10 -2.63 -14.91
C ALA A 51 7.64 -1.30 -15.55
N SER A 52 6.51 -1.29 -16.25
CA SER A 52 5.91 -0.07 -16.83
C SER A 52 4.98 0.68 -15.90
N VAL A 53 4.53 0.06 -14.80
CA VAL A 53 3.54 0.67 -13.90
C VAL A 53 4.18 1.80 -13.10
N THR A 54 3.57 2.99 -13.15
CA THR A 54 4.00 4.16 -12.38
C THR A 54 3.42 4.16 -10.97
N ASP A 55 4.01 4.95 -10.07
CA ASP A 55 3.46 5.12 -8.70
C ASP A 55 2.08 5.81 -8.71
N ALA A 56 1.79 6.62 -9.72
CA ALA A 56 0.45 7.18 -9.91
C ALA A 56 -0.55 6.04 -10.22
N GLU A 57 -0.22 5.18 -11.18
CA GLU A 57 -1.09 4.06 -11.56
C GLU A 57 -1.30 3.04 -10.44
N THR A 58 -0.30 2.79 -9.57
CA THR A 58 -0.53 1.94 -8.38
C THR A 58 -1.50 2.57 -7.40
N GLY A 59 -1.45 3.89 -7.22
CA GLY A 59 -2.42 4.65 -6.43
C GLY A 59 -3.83 4.61 -7.01
N GLN A 60 -3.96 4.85 -8.32
CA GLN A 60 -5.24 4.81 -9.02
C GLN A 60 -5.85 3.40 -9.00
N PHE A 61 -5.02 2.37 -9.22
CA PHE A 61 -5.44 0.97 -9.15
C PHE A 61 -5.92 0.59 -7.74
N ALA A 62 -5.20 1.01 -6.70
CA ALA A 62 -5.60 0.82 -5.32
C ALA A 62 -6.94 1.49 -5.00
N ALA A 63 -7.15 2.73 -5.49
CA ALA A 63 -8.41 3.46 -5.31
C ALA A 63 -9.59 2.76 -6.02
N ALA A 64 -9.40 2.34 -7.28
CA ALA A 64 -10.41 1.59 -8.02
C ALA A 64 -10.79 0.28 -7.31
N MET A 65 -9.81 -0.46 -6.80
CA MET A 65 -10.05 -1.70 -6.05
C MET A 65 -10.83 -1.47 -4.75
N ALA A 66 -10.58 -0.36 -4.04
CA ALA A 66 -11.31 0.00 -2.83
C ALA A 66 -12.80 0.27 -3.13
N GLU A 67 -13.08 1.05 -4.17
CA GLU A 67 -14.45 1.36 -4.63
C GLU A 67 -15.19 0.11 -5.12
N ILE A 68 -14.54 -0.70 -5.97
CA ILE A 68 -15.10 -1.97 -6.46
C ILE A 68 -15.40 -2.92 -5.28
N SER A 69 -14.52 -2.99 -4.28
CA SER A 69 -14.77 -3.77 -3.06
C SER A 69 -15.99 -3.25 -2.28
N GLY A 70 -16.20 -1.94 -2.23
CA GLY A 70 -17.39 -1.32 -1.66
C GLY A 70 -18.68 -1.77 -2.36
N ILE A 71 -18.70 -1.73 -3.70
CA ILE A 71 -19.82 -2.21 -4.53
C ILE A 71 -20.09 -3.70 -4.27
N ALA A 72 -19.04 -4.52 -4.27
CA ALA A 72 -19.15 -5.96 -4.04
C ALA A 72 -19.68 -6.30 -2.64
N ARG A 73 -19.28 -5.55 -1.61
CA ARG A 73 -19.82 -5.68 -0.24
C ARG A 73 -21.30 -5.32 -0.19
N ALA A 74 -21.72 -4.26 -0.87
CA ALA A 74 -23.13 -3.86 -0.93
C ALA A 74 -24.01 -4.95 -1.55
N LEU A 75 -23.46 -5.71 -2.51
CA LEU A 75 -24.14 -6.84 -3.15
C LEU A 75 -24.33 -8.07 -2.23
N ASN A 76 -23.65 -8.15 -1.07
CA ASN A 76 -23.80 -9.24 -0.10
C ASN A 76 -23.72 -10.66 -0.73
N GLY A 77 -22.81 -10.85 -1.69
CA GLY A 77 -22.63 -12.13 -2.39
C GLY A 77 -23.57 -12.37 -3.58
N ALA A 78 -24.47 -11.44 -3.88
CA ALA A 78 -25.22 -11.44 -5.12
C ALA A 78 -24.30 -11.19 -6.32
N GLN A 79 -24.68 -11.73 -7.48
CA GLN A 79 -24.01 -11.41 -8.74
C GLN A 79 -24.28 -9.95 -9.13
N PRO A 80 -23.26 -9.20 -9.60
CA PRO A 80 -23.46 -7.84 -10.10
C PRO A 80 -24.42 -7.82 -11.30
N ASN A 81 -25.45 -6.99 -11.25
CA ASN A 81 -26.31 -6.72 -12.40
C ASN A 81 -25.66 -5.66 -13.33
N GLU A 82 -26.32 -5.32 -14.44
CA GLU A 82 -25.82 -4.35 -15.43
C GLU A 82 -25.51 -2.97 -14.81
N GLU A 83 -26.32 -2.51 -13.87
CA GLU A 83 -26.09 -1.24 -13.17
C GLU A 83 -24.83 -1.31 -12.31
N GLN A 84 -24.63 -2.41 -11.56
CA GLN A 84 -23.39 -2.57 -10.78
C GLN A 84 -22.16 -2.81 -11.66
N GLN A 85 -22.31 -3.44 -12.83
CA GLN A 85 -21.23 -3.52 -13.81
C GLN A 85 -20.83 -2.14 -14.33
N ALA A 86 -21.81 -1.28 -14.62
CA ALA A 86 -21.57 0.11 -14.99
C ALA A 86 -20.90 0.90 -13.84
N GLN A 87 -21.31 0.67 -12.59
CA GLN A 87 -20.68 1.29 -11.42
C GLN A 87 -19.22 0.84 -11.24
N MET A 88 -18.91 -0.46 -11.43
CA MET A 88 -17.53 -0.94 -11.38
C MET A 88 -16.67 -0.33 -12.48
N ALA A 89 -17.19 -0.21 -13.72
CA ALA A 89 -16.49 0.48 -14.81
C ALA A 89 -16.26 1.97 -14.50
N ALA A 90 -17.26 2.65 -13.94
CA ALA A 90 -17.15 4.04 -13.53
C ALA A 90 -16.14 4.22 -12.38
N ALA A 91 -16.07 3.29 -11.42
CA ALA A 91 -15.06 3.32 -10.35
C ALA A 91 -13.63 3.27 -10.90
N ILE A 92 -13.38 2.45 -11.93
CA ILE A 92 -12.09 2.40 -12.61
C ILE A 92 -11.79 3.74 -13.28
N GLN A 93 -12.73 4.28 -14.06
CA GLN A 93 -12.53 5.56 -14.76
C GLN A 93 -12.35 6.74 -13.80
N ASN A 94 -13.12 6.79 -12.71
CA ASN A 94 -13.04 7.82 -11.68
C ASN A 94 -11.70 7.78 -10.94
N SER A 95 -11.03 6.63 -10.90
CA SER A 95 -9.66 6.54 -10.38
C SER A 95 -8.63 7.22 -11.29
N GLY A 96 -8.99 7.53 -12.54
CA GLY A 96 -8.07 8.06 -13.56
C GLY A 96 -7.38 6.98 -14.40
N LEU A 97 -7.76 5.70 -14.22
CA LEU A 97 -7.31 4.60 -15.06
C LEU A 97 -8.30 4.31 -16.19
N GLU A 98 -7.74 4.01 -17.35
CA GLU A 98 -8.48 3.31 -18.40
C GLU A 98 -8.74 1.85 -18.00
N ILE A 99 -9.87 1.29 -18.44
CA ILE A 99 -10.26 -0.10 -18.12
C ILE A 99 -9.22 -1.10 -18.63
N GLU A 100 -8.70 -0.89 -19.84
CA GLU A 100 -7.65 -1.74 -20.40
C GLU A 100 -6.38 -1.72 -19.53
N ARG A 101 -6.02 -0.54 -18.99
CA ARG A 101 -4.85 -0.39 -18.12
C ARG A 101 -5.08 -1.05 -16.77
N PHE A 102 -6.26 -0.88 -16.18
CA PHE A 102 -6.65 -1.59 -14.96
C PHE A 102 -6.54 -3.11 -15.12
N ASN A 103 -7.09 -3.66 -16.21
CA ASN A 103 -7.02 -5.10 -16.49
C ASN A 103 -5.58 -5.59 -16.68
N ALA A 104 -4.74 -4.82 -17.38
CA ALA A 104 -3.33 -5.16 -17.55
C ALA A 104 -2.58 -5.20 -16.21
N ILE A 105 -2.82 -4.21 -15.33
CA ILE A 105 -2.25 -4.18 -13.98
C ILE A 105 -2.76 -5.35 -13.15
N SER A 106 -4.07 -5.64 -13.19
CA SER A 106 -4.66 -6.79 -12.47
C SER A 106 -4.03 -8.11 -12.88
N ALA A 107 -3.85 -8.34 -14.19
CA ALA A 107 -3.22 -9.56 -14.71
C ALA A 107 -1.74 -9.65 -14.31
N ALA A 108 -1.00 -8.54 -14.39
CA ALA A 108 0.41 -8.49 -14.01
C ALA A 108 0.61 -8.71 -12.50
N THR A 109 -0.29 -8.18 -11.68
CA THR A 109 -0.22 -8.27 -10.22
C THR A 109 -0.22 -9.72 -9.77
N ALA A 110 -0.95 -10.63 -10.42
CA ALA A 110 -0.99 -12.04 -10.04
C ALA A 110 0.37 -12.78 -10.14
N GLN A 111 1.35 -12.24 -10.87
CA GLN A 111 2.62 -12.89 -11.18
C GLN A 111 3.87 -12.03 -10.89
N ASP A 112 3.69 -10.82 -10.37
CA ASP A 112 4.77 -9.86 -10.10
C ASP A 112 4.73 -9.41 -8.64
N GLU A 113 5.60 -10.00 -7.81
CA GLU A 113 5.67 -9.75 -6.37
C GLU A 113 6.03 -8.29 -6.05
N HIS A 114 6.86 -7.66 -6.86
CA HIS A 114 7.23 -6.26 -6.66
C HIS A 114 6.08 -5.31 -7.00
N LEU A 115 5.32 -5.59 -8.05
CA LEU A 115 4.08 -4.86 -8.34
C LEU A 115 3.05 -5.06 -7.21
N GLN A 116 2.87 -6.28 -6.70
CA GLN A 116 1.99 -6.54 -5.54
C GLN A 116 2.39 -5.68 -4.34
N ALA A 117 3.68 -5.65 -4.00
CA ALA A 117 4.19 -4.85 -2.89
C ALA A 117 3.94 -3.35 -3.10
N ARG A 118 4.11 -2.83 -4.33
CA ARG A 118 3.86 -1.42 -4.64
C ARG A 118 2.38 -1.05 -4.54
N ILE A 119 1.48 -1.95 -4.95
CA ILE A 119 0.03 -1.75 -4.78
C ILE A 119 -0.35 -1.80 -3.29
N ALA A 120 0.21 -2.73 -2.52
CA ALA A 120 -0.02 -2.80 -1.07
C ALA A 120 0.48 -1.52 -0.36
N LEU A 121 1.62 -0.97 -0.77
CA LEU A 121 2.10 0.33 -0.28
C LEU A 121 1.15 1.48 -0.64
N ALA A 122 0.61 1.49 -1.86
CA ALA A 122 -0.38 2.49 -2.25
C ALA A 122 -1.66 2.38 -1.40
N GLN A 123 -2.13 1.16 -1.14
CA GLN A 123 -3.28 0.90 -0.25
C GLN A 123 -3.02 1.35 1.19
N ALA A 124 -1.84 1.05 1.73
CA ALA A 124 -1.47 1.48 3.08
C ALA A 124 -1.49 3.00 3.24
N ARG A 125 -1.01 3.74 2.23
CA ARG A 125 -1.04 5.22 2.19
C ARG A 125 -2.44 5.80 2.05
N GLN A 126 -3.38 5.06 1.48
CA GLN A 126 -4.78 5.49 1.36
C GLN A 126 -5.57 5.31 2.67
N GLY A 127 -5.08 4.46 3.58
CA GLY A 127 -5.69 4.22 4.88
C GLY A 127 -5.18 5.12 6.02
N GLU A 128 -4.19 5.98 5.74
CA GLU A 128 -3.75 7.07 6.64
C GLU A 128 -4.73 8.24 6.63
#